data_AF-A0A608I0G4-F1
#
_entry.id   AF-A0A608I0G4-F1
#
_cell.length_a   1.000
_cell.length_b   1.000
_cell.length_c   1.000
_cell.angle_alpha   90.00
_cell.angle_beta   90.00
_cell.angle_gamma   90.00
#
_symmetry.space_group_name_H-M   'P 1'
#
loop_
_entity.id
_entity.type
_entity.pdbx_description
1 polymer ?
#
loop_
_entity_poly.entity_id
_entity_poly.type
_entity_poly.pdbx_seq_one_letter_code
_entity_poly.pdbx_strand_id
1 'polypeptide(L)' 'MKVVELKEELDKRGITYNTSDLKSDLILKLEEDDLNAGV' A
#
# COMPACT_ATOMS: atom_id res chain seq x y z
N MET A 1 2.19 12.16 -1.68
CA MET A 1 2.68 10.78 -1.82
C MET A 1 2.84 10.40 -3.29
N LYS A 2 4.06 10.03 -3.67
CA LYS A 2 4.42 9.46 -4.97
C LYS A 2 4.20 7.94 -4.95
N VAL A 3 4.09 7.34 -6.14
CA VAL A 3 4.00 5.87 -6.30
C VAL A 3 5.19 5.15 -5.65
N VAL A 4 6.38 5.74 -5.69
CA VAL A 4 7.58 5.19 -5.04
C VAL A 4 7.41 5.11 -3.53
N GLU A 5 6.97 6.20 -2.89
CA GLU A 5 6.74 6.24 -1.44
C GLU A 5 5.65 5.26 -1.00
N LEU A 6 4.59 5.10 -1.81
CA LEU A 6 3.54 4.10 -1.56
C LEU A 6 4.08 2.67 -1.60
N LYS A 7 4.94 2.37 -2.58
CA LYS A 7 5.59 1.06 -2.71
C LYS A 7 6.51 0.77 -1.53
N GLU A 8 7.30 1.76 -1.10
CA GLU A 8 8.16 1.63 0.09
C GLU A 8 7.34 1.40 1.37
N GLU A 9 6.20 2.09 1.53
CA GLU A 9 5.33 1.90 2.70
C GLU A 9 4.68 0.51 2.70
N LEU A 10 4.19 0.06 1.54
CA LEU A 10 3.64 -1.29 1.39
C LEU A 10 4.71 -2.35 1.70
N ASP A 11 5.94 -2.17 1.23
CA ASP A 11 7.06 -3.09 1.51
C ASP A 11 7.42 -3.13 3.00
N LYS A 12 7.49 -1.96 3.66
CA LYS A 12 7.72 -1.86 5.11
C LYS A 12 6.66 -2.59 5.94
N ARG A 13 5.41 -2.55 5.48
CA ARG A 13 4.28 -3.21 6.14
C ARG A 13 4.11 -4.67 5.71
N GLY A 14 4.91 -5.15 4.75
CA GLY A 14 4.81 -6.51 4.21
C GLY A 14 3.57 -6.74 3.34
N ILE A 15 2.94 -5.68 2.84
CA ILE A 15 1.74 -5.73 2.02
C ILE A 15 2.14 -6.01 0.57
N THR A 16 1.55 -7.05 0.00
CA THR A 16 1.87 -7.47 -1.37
C THR A 16 1.21 -6.54 -2.40
N TYR A 17 2.02 -6.02 -3.32
CA TYR A 17 1.56 -5.20 -4.44
C TYR A 17 2.24 -5.62 -5.75
N ASN A 18 1.59 -5.32 -6.87
CA ASN A 18 2.14 -5.52 -8.20
C ASN A 18 2.85 -4.26 -8.67
N THR A 19 3.93 -4.44 -9.43
CA THR A 19 4.66 -3.30 -10.02
C THR A 19 3.84 -2.53 -11.04
N SER A 20 2.82 -3.18 -11.63
CA SER A 20 1.82 -2.62 -12.54
C SER A 20 0.61 -1.97 -11.85
N ASP A 21 0.49 -2.07 -10.52
CA ASP A 21 -0.60 -1.42 -9.79
C ASP A 21 -0.51 0.09 -9.97
N LEU A 22 -1.68 0.70 -10.21
CA LEU A 22 -1.78 2.15 -10.29
C LEU A 22 -1.63 2.75 -8.89
N LYS A 23 -1.33 4.04 -8.86
CA LYS A 23 -1.23 4.79 -7.60
C LYS A 23 -2.45 4.57 -6.71
N SER A 24 -3.65 4.51 -7.30
CA SER A 24 -4.91 4.34 -6.58
C SER A 24 -5.00 2.97 -5.91
N ASP A 25 -4.62 1.89 -6.59
CA ASP A 25 -4.59 0.53 -6.03
C ASP A 25 -3.63 0.41 -4.85
N LEU A 26 -2.45 1.04 -4.96
CA LEU A 26 -1.46 1.05 -3.87
C LEU A 26 -1.97 1.79 -2.63
N ILE A 27 -2.75 2.86 -2.82
CA ILE A 27 -3.37 3.60 -1.71
C ILE A 27 -4.46 2.74 -1.05
N LEU A 28 -5.34 2.13 -1.83
CA LEU A 28 -6.41 1.27 -1.31
C LEU A 28 -5.85 0.14 -0.44
N LYS A 29 -4.77 -0.51 -0.90
CA LYS A 29 -4.08 -1.56 -0.14
C LYS A 29 -3.57 -1.07 1.23
N LEU A 30 -3.04 0.14 1.29
CA LEU A 30 -2.59 0.74 2.56
C LEU A 30 -3.77 1.08 3.46
N GLU A 31 -4.84 1.66 2.90
CA GLU A 31 -6.05 1.97 3.66
C GLU A 31 -6.74 0.72 4.21
N GLU A 32 -6.79 -0.37 3.43
CA GLU A 32 -7.30 -1.67 3.88
C GLU A 32 -6.45 -2.26 5.01
N ASP A 33 -5.13 -2.14 4.92
CA ASP A 33 -4.21 -2.60 5.97
C ASP A 33 -4.34 -1.76 7.25
N ASP A 34 -4.37 -0.44 7.15
CA ASP A 34 -4.61 0.46 8.30
C ASP A 34 -5.96 0.17 8.98
N LEU A 35 -6.99 -0.17 8.21
CA LEU A 35 -8.31 -0.55 8.73
C LEU A 35 -8.25 -1.92 9.45
N ASN A 36 -7.52 -2.89 8.89
CA ASN A 36 -7.37 -4.21 9.49
C ASN A 36 -6.46 -4.23 10.73
N ALA A 37 -5.46 -3.35 10.79
CA ALA A 37 -4.55 -3.21 11.94
C ALA A 37 -5.24 -2.62 13.18
N GLY A 38 -6.48 -2.14 13.05
CA GLY A 38 -7.26 -1.47 14.10
C GLY A 38 -8.16 -2.36 14.97
N VAL A 39 -7.92 -3.67 15.08
CA VAL A 39 -8.66 -4.61 15.96
C VAL A 39 -7.75 -5.33 16.93
#